data_AF-A0A416ECY5-F1
#
_entry.id   AF-A0A416ECY5-F1
#
_cell.length_a   1.000
_cell.length_b   1.000
_cell.length_c   1.000
_cell.angle_alpha   90.00
_cell.angle_beta   90.00
_cell.angle_gamma   90.00
#
_symmetry.space_group_name_H-M   'P 1'
#
loop_
_entity.id
_entity.type
_entity.pdbx_description
1 polymer ?
#
loop_
_entity_poly.entity_id
_entity_poly.type
_entity_poly.pdbx_seq_one_letter_code
_entity_poly.pdbx_strand_id
1 'polypeptide(L)'
;MKRSASYFCTWNAQNFGRKDAALEKNGSIFLGSEGAKKARDAMNEEFIFGQGGLADQYGPIRDCLYFVLDDGWDVPYGVHPDSQIEAFGSLEMSGDRFPSFPGSPAERLKGVNQALMERGWKGLGLWVAAQAKGESYEAGFFEPDRSRRYWRERLAWSREAGVGYWKVDWGCRQFDPAWRRMLDELRDKEAPSLLIEHCHPAAAPVNNAYFEGGRQVTDGRFASWGQWPEKWAEIMEGAGIFRTYDVLTQFTQVSTVDRLAALMAARPDADTILNCEDEAYLGAVMGCSLGVMRSEKCRDIPVFCYDPQGNSHRTAETVRAVNWQRIAPPYPIREGRLSAGRELIEEAFLFNAGETWMEDYVGHEVIQRCPSTVMRGDISCEIVDLEGRRALAAVSRHPSGPVAAAILPRGDKKGGVSIPKAGIVLDLTDSGQPIGIFGSWEWVLLKHTCGKRIFACDLADDPGAALTDVTGETIWQEDEITIPARLLDRICQNPPGGAGQSEPGALFCLR
;
A
#
# COMPACT_ATOMS: atom_id res chain seq x y z
N MET A 1 22.41 -2.17 4.78
CA MET A 1 21.32 -1.31 4.30
C MET A 1 20.06 -2.14 4.20
N LYS A 2 19.08 -1.95 5.09
CA LYS A 2 17.76 -2.60 4.97
C LYS A 2 17.11 -2.09 3.68
N ARG A 3 16.79 -2.99 2.75
CA ARG A 3 16.29 -2.68 1.40
C ARG A 3 14.83 -2.22 1.52
N SER A 4 14.47 -1.09 0.88
CA SER A 4 13.05 -0.70 0.72
C SER A 4 12.22 -1.89 0.23
N ALA A 5 11.12 -2.21 0.89
CA ALA A 5 10.22 -3.30 0.53
C ALA A 5 8.98 -2.80 -0.26
N SER A 6 9.02 -1.54 -0.70
CA SER A 6 7.92 -0.89 -1.41
C SER A 6 8.01 -1.10 -2.92
N TYR A 7 6.85 -1.08 -3.58
CA TYR A 7 6.74 -1.29 -5.02
C TYR A 7 5.65 -0.41 -5.65
N PHE A 8 5.76 -0.18 -6.95
CA PHE A 8 4.67 0.30 -7.79
C PHE A 8 3.96 -0.89 -8.44
N CYS A 9 2.66 -0.97 -8.24
CA CYS A 9 1.73 -2.01 -8.68
C CYS A 9 0.96 -1.52 -9.90
N THR A 10 1.05 -2.24 -11.02
CA THR A 10 0.36 -1.83 -12.25
C THR A 10 -1.16 -2.03 -12.20
N TRP A 11 -1.72 -2.76 -11.22
CA TRP A 11 -3.13 -3.19 -11.21
C TRP A 11 -4.16 -2.07 -11.39
N ASN A 12 -4.01 -0.99 -10.65
CA ASN A 12 -4.96 0.13 -10.71
C ASN A 12 -4.86 0.87 -12.07
N ALA A 13 -3.63 1.07 -12.55
CA ALA A 13 -3.40 1.63 -13.88
C ALA A 13 -3.89 0.70 -15.00
N GLN A 14 -3.79 -0.62 -14.85
CA GLN A 14 -4.38 -1.59 -15.79
C GLN A 14 -5.90 -1.43 -15.91
N ASN A 15 -6.58 -1.18 -14.79
CA ASN A 15 -8.02 -0.99 -14.76
C ASN A 15 -8.44 0.36 -15.36
N PHE A 16 -7.75 1.44 -14.97
CA PHE A 16 -8.23 2.81 -15.15
C PHE A 16 -7.34 3.69 -16.03
N GLY A 17 -6.16 3.23 -16.40
CA GLY A 17 -5.25 3.89 -17.34
C GLY A 17 -5.37 3.44 -18.79
N ARG A 18 -6.14 2.37 -19.05
CA ARG A 18 -6.47 1.93 -20.42
C ARG A 18 -7.26 3.00 -21.17
N LYS A 19 -6.97 3.19 -22.46
CA LYS A 19 -7.54 4.28 -23.28
C LYS A 19 -9.06 4.20 -23.42
N ASP A 20 -9.59 2.98 -23.46
CA ASP A 20 -10.99 2.65 -23.65
C ASP A 20 -11.83 2.70 -22.35
N ALA A 21 -11.22 2.71 -21.16
CA ALA A 21 -11.94 2.78 -19.88
C ALA A 21 -12.85 4.02 -19.78
N ALA A 22 -12.35 5.19 -20.20
CA ALA A 22 -13.11 6.43 -20.19
C ALA A 22 -14.22 6.49 -21.25
N LEU A 23 -14.25 5.53 -22.20
CA LEU A 23 -15.27 5.43 -23.25
C LEU A 23 -16.41 4.47 -22.86
N GLU A 24 -16.27 3.73 -21.77
CA GLU A 24 -17.29 2.81 -21.29
C GLU A 24 -18.57 3.57 -20.93
N LYS A 25 -19.71 3.03 -21.34
CA LYS A 25 -21.03 3.62 -21.08
C LYS A 25 -21.79 2.92 -19.96
N ASN A 26 -21.24 1.82 -19.45
CA ASN A 26 -21.86 0.99 -18.43
C ASN A 26 -20.83 0.66 -17.35
N GLY A 27 -21.05 1.17 -16.13
CA GLY A 27 -20.21 0.92 -14.97
C GLY A 27 -20.14 -0.56 -14.56
N SER A 28 -21.13 -1.38 -14.95
CA SER A 28 -21.14 -2.82 -14.62
C SER A 28 -19.96 -3.59 -15.20
N ILE A 29 -19.31 -3.04 -16.23
CA ILE A 29 -18.13 -3.61 -16.88
C ILE A 29 -16.92 -3.66 -15.94
N PHE A 30 -16.91 -2.82 -14.89
CA PHE A 30 -15.84 -2.78 -13.89
C PHE A 30 -16.15 -3.65 -12.66
N LEU A 31 -17.30 -4.33 -12.63
CA LEU A 31 -17.69 -5.21 -11.53
C LEU A 31 -17.01 -6.57 -11.66
N GLY A 32 -16.55 -7.09 -10.52
CA GLY A 32 -16.08 -8.45 -10.37
C GLY A 32 -15.10 -8.90 -11.45
N SER A 33 -15.38 -10.08 -12.00
CA SER A 33 -14.41 -10.82 -12.80
C SER A 33 -14.24 -10.30 -14.25
N GLU A 34 -15.29 -9.70 -14.83
CA GLU A 34 -15.23 -9.04 -16.13
C GLU A 34 -14.32 -7.79 -16.12
N GLY A 35 -14.37 -6.99 -15.05
CA GLY A 35 -13.45 -5.85 -14.87
C GLY A 35 -12.00 -6.32 -14.81
N ALA A 36 -11.73 -7.34 -13.99
CA ALA A 36 -10.41 -7.95 -13.86
C ALA A 36 -9.87 -8.51 -15.19
N LYS A 37 -10.73 -9.09 -16.04
CA LYS A 37 -10.35 -9.56 -17.38
C LYS A 37 -9.81 -8.42 -18.25
N LYS A 38 -10.53 -7.29 -18.31
CA LYS A 38 -10.10 -6.12 -19.10
C LYS A 38 -8.78 -5.56 -18.58
N ALA A 39 -8.57 -5.54 -17.26
CA ALA A 39 -7.31 -5.13 -16.66
C ALA A 39 -6.14 -6.06 -17.05
N ARG A 40 -6.34 -7.38 -17.06
CA ARG A 40 -5.33 -8.33 -17.56
C ARG A 40 -5.02 -8.09 -19.03
N ASP A 41 -6.02 -7.87 -19.88
CA ASP A 41 -5.80 -7.64 -21.31
C ASP A 41 -5.12 -6.29 -21.61
N ALA A 42 -5.16 -5.32 -20.70
CA ALA A 42 -4.37 -4.09 -20.80
C ALA A 42 -2.86 -4.30 -20.56
N MET A 43 -2.46 -5.37 -19.86
CA MET A 43 -1.06 -5.67 -19.54
C MET A 43 -0.29 -6.13 -20.79
N ASN A 44 0.55 -5.25 -21.35
CA ASN A 44 1.45 -5.55 -22.46
C ASN A 44 2.65 -4.57 -22.52
N GLU A 45 3.61 -4.88 -23.38
CA GLU A 45 4.85 -4.12 -23.54
C GLU A 45 4.62 -2.64 -23.88
N GLU A 46 3.68 -2.31 -24.76
CA GLU A 46 3.38 -0.91 -25.13
C GLU A 46 2.81 -0.14 -23.94
N PHE A 47 1.94 -0.76 -23.14
CA PHE A 47 1.36 -0.12 -21.96
C PHE A 47 2.42 0.18 -20.89
N ILE A 48 3.42 -0.69 -20.75
CA ILE A 48 4.51 -0.53 -19.77
C ILE A 48 5.63 0.39 -20.29
N PHE A 49 6.15 0.12 -21.49
CA PHE A 49 7.40 0.68 -22.02
C PHE A 49 7.24 1.62 -23.21
N GLY A 50 6.04 1.72 -23.79
CA GLY A 50 5.73 2.65 -24.87
C GLY A 50 5.94 4.11 -24.44
N GLN A 51 5.82 5.04 -25.38
CA GLN A 51 6.09 6.45 -25.11
C GLN A 51 5.14 7.00 -24.03
N GLY A 52 5.71 7.40 -22.88
CA GLY A 52 4.91 7.84 -21.74
C GLY A 52 4.13 6.69 -21.09
N GLY A 53 4.63 5.46 -21.19
CA GLY A 53 4.08 4.27 -20.56
C GLY A 53 4.25 4.29 -19.03
N LEU A 54 3.80 3.22 -18.37
CA LEU A 54 3.84 3.16 -16.91
C LEU A 54 5.28 3.23 -16.33
N ALA A 55 6.27 2.69 -17.04
CA ALA A 55 7.67 2.70 -16.62
C ALA A 55 8.29 4.11 -16.60
N ASP A 56 7.63 5.10 -17.18
CA ASP A 56 8.06 6.51 -17.20
C ASP A 56 7.52 7.32 -15.99
N GLN A 57 6.82 6.70 -15.03
CA GLN A 57 6.31 7.39 -13.83
C GLN A 57 7.31 7.42 -12.67
N TYR A 58 7.04 8.23 -11.64
CA TYR A 58 7.77 8.22 -10.36
C TYR A 58 9.28 8.50 -10.42
N GLY A 59 9.75 9.27 -11.41
CA GLY A 59 11.17 9.57 -11.65
C GLY A 59 12.03 9.78 -10.38
N PRO A 60 11.65 10.66 -9.44
CA PRO A 60 12.44 10.95 -8.24
C PRO A 60 12.64 9.80 -7.23
N ILE A 61 11.84 8.72 -7.32
CA ILE A 61 11.81 7.64 -6.33
C ILE A 61 11.93 6.24 -6.92
N ARG A 62 12.18 6.10 -8.24
CA ARG A 62 12.22 4.80 -8.92
C ARG A 62 13.25 3.84 -8.30
N ASP A 63 14.39 4.35 -7.86
CA ASP A 63 15.47 3.57 -7.22
C ASP A 63 15.04 2.97 -5.86
N CYS A 64 13.94 3.44 -5.28
CA CYS A 64 13.35 2.92 -4.05
C CYS A 64 12.18 1.96 -4.26
N LEU A 65 11.65 1.86 -5.48
CA LEU A 65 10.46 1.06 -5.79
C LEU A 65 10.78 -0.08 -6.74
N TYR A 66 10.35 -1.29 -6.40
CA TYR A 66 10.22 -2.34 -7.42
C TYR A 66 9.07 -2.00 -8.37
N PHE A 67 9.20 -2.32 -9.65
CA PHE A 67 8.10 -2.22 -10.61
C PHE A 67 7.42 -3.58 -10.72
N VAL A 68 6.27 -3.75 -10.08
CA VAL A 68 5.52 -5.02 -10.06
C VAL A 68 4.61 -5.08 -11.27
N LEU A 69 4.89 -6.02 -12.17
CA LEU A 69 3.94 -6.46 -13.19
C LEU A 69 2.83 -7.24 -12.47
N ASP A 70 1.68 -6.59 -12.34
CA ASP A 70 0.52 -7.20 -11.68
C ASP A 70 -0.20 -8.21 -12.61
N ASP A 71 -1.30 -8.80 -12.14
CA ASP A 71 -2.01 -9.92 -12.77
C ASP A 71 -2.24 -9.71 -14.29
N GLY A 72 -1.98 -10.77 -15.07
CA GLY A 72 -2.13 -10.83 -16.53
C GLY A 72 -0.83 -10.93 -17.33
N TRP A 73 0.34 -10.76 -16.71
CA TRP A 73 1.64 -10.76 -17.40
C TRP A 73 2.11 -12.16 -17.86
N ASP A 74 1.72 -13.23 -17.16
CA ASP A 74 2.17 -14.62 -17.38
C ASP A 74 1.12 -15.53 -18.03
N VAL A 75 0.04 -14.94 -18.57
CA VAL A 75 -1.04 -15.66 -19.26
C VAL A 75 -1.37 -15.04 -20.63
N PRO A 76 -1.92 -15.82 -21.59
CA PRO A 76 -2.45 -15.30 -22.84
C PRO A 76 -3.59 -14.28 -22.67
N TYR A 77 -3.95 -13.58 -23.75
CA TYR A 77 -5.14 -12.73 -23.79
C TYR A 77 -6.43 -13.53 -23.60
N GLY A 78 -7.41 -12.94 -22.90
CA GLY A 78 -8.72 -13.54 -22.69
C GLY A 78 -8.79 -14.70 -21.69
N VAL A 79 -7.67 -15.05 -21.03
CA VAL A 79 -7.65 -16.04 -19.95
C VAL A 79 -8.37 -15.50 -18.72
N HIS A 80 -9.16 -16.36 -18.07
CA HIS A 80 -10.03 -15.98 -16.97
C HIS A 80 -9.99 -17.02 -15.83
N PRO A 81 -9.80 -16.62 -14.55
CA PRO A 81 -9.67 -17.58 -13.46
C PRO A 81 -10.93 -18.43 -13.22
N ASP A 82 -12.13 -17.89 -13.41
CA ASP A 82 -13.38 -18.67 -13.19
C ASP A 82 -13.49 -19.93 -14.08
N SER A 83 -12.78 -19.97 -15.21
CA SER A 83 -12.83 -21.11 -16.15
C SER A 83 -11.48 -21.71 -16.49
N GLN A 84 -10.37 -21.03 -16.18
CA GLN A 84 -9.02 -21.40 -16.60
C GLN A 84 -8.01 -21.07 -15.48
N ILE A 85 -8.39 -21.29 -14.22
CA ILE A 85 -7.53 -21.01 -13.07
C ILE A 85 -6.18 -21.73 -13.18
N GLU A 86 -6.14 -22.92 -13.76
CA GLU A 86 -4.94 -23.73 -13.95
C GLU A 86 -3.92 -23.11 -14.91
N ALA A 87 -4.28 -22.08 -15.68
CA ALA A 87 -3.35 -21.38 -16.55
C ALA A 87 -2.36 -20.48 -15.78
N PHE A 88 -2.72 -20.06 -14.55
CA PHE A 88 -1.98 -19.11 -13.74
C PHE A 88 -0.83 -19.75 -12.93
N GLY A 89 0.13 -18.92 -12.52
CA GLY A 89 1.25 -19.34 -11.67
C GLY A 89 2.40 -19.95 -12.46
N SER A 90 2.49 -19.63 -13.76
CA SER A 90 3.51 -20.18 -14.66
C SER A 90 4.88 -19.56 -14.42
N LEU A 91 4.86 -18.24 -14.17
CA LEU A 91 6.00 -17.32 -14.18
C LEU A 91 6.75 -17.28 -15.53
N GLU A 92 6.05 -17.66 -16.60
CA GLU A 92 6.53 -17.56 -17.97
C GLU A 92 5.94 -16.30 -18.59
N MET A 93 6.79 -15.29 -18.86
CA MET A 93 6.29 -14.05 -19.43
C MET A 93 5.69 -14.28 -20.82
N SER A 94 4.43 -13.87 -21.01
CA SER A 94 3.70 -14.09 -22.26
C SER A 94 4.43 -13.51 -23.48
N GLY A 95 4.66 -14.37 -24.48
CA GLY A 95 5.29 -14.03 -25.76
C GLY A 95 4.56 -12.91 -26.49
N ASP A 96 3.24 -13.05 -26.60
CA ASP A 96 2.39 -12.16 -27.39
C ASP A 96 2.19 -10.79 -26.73
N ARG A 97 2.32 -10.71 -25.39
CA ARG A 97 2.23 -9.46 -24.64
C ARG A 97 3.55 -8.69 -24.63
N PHE A 98 4.67 -9.41 -24.67
CA PHE A 98 6.02 -8.89 -24.53
C PHE A 98 6.94 -9.45 -25.64
N PRO A 99 6.72 -9.08 -26.90
CA PRO A 99 7.42 -9.67 -28.05
C PRO A 99 8.91 -9.29 -28.12
N SER A 100 9.33 -8.16 -27.55
CA SER A 100 10.72 -7.68 -27.66
C SER A 100 11.71 -8.39 -26.73
N PHE A 101 11.22 -9.26 -25.85
CA PHE A 101 12.04 -9.97 -24.88
C PHE A 101 12.04 -11.48 -25.20
N PRO A 102 12.89 -11.99 -26.08
CA PRO A 102 12.92 -13.41 -26.47
C PRO A 102 13.69 -14.29 -25.47
N GLY A 103 13.70 -15.60 -25.73
CA GLY A 103 14.52 -16.58 -25.00
C GLY A 103 13.72 -17.46 -24.03
N SER A 104 14.45 -18.15 -23.16
CA SER A 104 13.93 -18.94 -22.04
C SER A 104 13.21 -18.07 -21.00
N PRO A 105 12.39 -18.64 -20.10
CA PRO A 105 11.67 -17.87 -19.08
C PRO A 105 12.58 -16.92 -18.28
N ALA A 106 13.78 -17.39 -17.88
CA ALA A 106 14.76 -16.56 -17.17
C ALA A 106 15.32 -15.42 -18.04
N GLU A 107 15.65 -15.67 -19.31
CA GLU A 107 16.15 -14.64 -20.23
C GLU A 107 15.11 -13.55 -20.53
N ARG A 108 13.84 -13.95 -20.70
CA ARG A 108 12.72 -13.01 -20.90
C ARG A 108 12.57 -12.07 -19.70
N LEU A 109 12.51 -12.64 -18.49
CA LEU A 109 12.42 -11.88 -17.24
C LEU A 109 13.65 -10.97 -17.04
N LYS A 110 14.84 -11.46 -17.38
CA LYS A 110 16.08 -10.68 -17.30
C LYS A 110 16.05 -9.45 -18.19
N GLY A 111 15.58 -9.59 -19.43
CA GLY A 111 15.45 -8.48 -20.37
C GLY A 111 14.51 -7.39 -19.85
N VAL A 112 13.36 -7.77 -19.29
CA VAL A 112 12.42 -6.81 -18.67
C VAL A 112 13.04 -6.13 -17.46
N ASN A 113 13.70 -6.89 -16.59
CA ASN A 113 14.37 -6.33 -15.42
C ASN A 113 15.44 -5.30 -15.83
N GLN A 114 16.24 -5.61 -16.85
CA GLN A 114 17.23 -4.68 -17.41
C GLN A 114 16.57 -3.41 -17.96
N ALA A 115 15.49 -3.53 -18.75
CA ALA A 115 14.78 -2.39 -19.30
C ALA A 115 14.16 -1.46 -18.23
N LEU A 116 13.75 -2.02 -17.08
CA LEU A 116 13.27 -1.27 -15.92
C LEU A 116 14.42 -0.59 -15.16
N MET A 117 15.51 -1.31 -14.90
CA MET A 117 16.70 -0.76 -14.23
C MET A 117 17.34 0.37 -15.05
N GLU A 118 17.37 0.27 -16.38
CA GLU A 118 17.83 1.33 -17.29
C GLU A 118 16.99 2.61 -17.18
N ARG A 119 15.71 2.48 -16.79
CA ARG A 119 14.82 3.61 -16.47
C ARG A 119 14.95 4.09 -15.03
N GLY A 120 15.86 3.54 -14.25
CA GLY A 120 16.14 3.92 -12.86
C GLY A 120 15.29 3.19 -11.81
N TRP A 121 14.46 2.23 -12.20
CA TRP A 121 13.71 1.41 -11.24
C TRP A 121 14.66 0.52 -10.43
N LYS A 122 14.29 0.28 -9.17
CA LYS A 122 15.04 -0.62 -8.29
C LYS A 122 15.20 -2.04 -8.86
N GLY A 123 14.20 -2.47 -9.61
CA GLY A 123 14.16 -3.76 -10.30
C GLY A 123 12.75 -4.25 -10.54
N LEU A 124 12.65 -5.40 -11.20
CA LEU A 124 11.39 -6.08 -11.51
C LEU A 124 10.80 -6.75 -10.26
N GLY A 125 9.51 -6.55 -10.07
CA GLY A 125 8.66 -7.38 -9.23
C GLY A 125 7.58 -8.09 -10.05
N LEU A 126 7.04 -9.19 -9.54
CA LEU A 126 6.03 -9.99 -10.23
C LEU A 126 4.86 -10.30 -9.30
N TRP A 127 3.65 -10.11 -9.80
CA TRP A 127 2.47 -10.75 -9.21
C TRP A 127 2.50 -12.24 -9.50
N VAL A 128 2.18 -13.05 -8.49
CA VAL A 128 2.27 -14.51 -8.52
C VAL A 128 0.99 -15.08 -7.94
N ALA A 129 0.29 -15.88 -8.75
CA ALA A 129 -0.84 -16.65 -8.26
C ALA A 129 -0.38 -17.64 -7.18
N ALA A 130 -1.18 -17.81 -6.13
CA ALA A 130 -0.94 -18.79 -5.07
C ALA A 130 -1.30 -20.21 -5.55
N GLN A 131 -0.59 -20.71 -6.56
CA GLN A 131 -0.71 -22.04 -7.17
C GLN A 131 0.35 -22.27 -8.24
N ALA A 132 0.65 -23.53 -8.55
CA ALA A 132 1.42 -23.88 -9.74
C ALA A 132 0.50 -23.96 -10.98
N LYS A 133 1.04 -23.65 -12.17
CA LYS A 133 0.34 -23.88 -13.43
C LYS A 133 -0.02 -25.36 -13.57
N GLY A 134 -1.29 -25.64 -13.84
CA GLY A 134 -1.87 -26.97 -13.88
C GLY A 134 -2.55 -27.43 -12.58
N GLU A 135 -2.45 -26.67 -11.48
CA GLU A 135 -3.25 -26.92 -10.28
C GLU A 135 -4.61 -26.23 -10.39
N SER A 136 -5.67 -26.88 -9.90
CA SER A 136 -6.99 -26.27 -9.75
C SER A 136 -7.77 -26.95 -8.63
N TYR A 137 -8.92 -26.40 -8.26
CA TYR A 137 -9.82 -27.05 -7.31
C TYR A 137 -10.33 -28.41 -7.82
N GLU A 138 -10.42 -28.60 -9.14
CA GLU A 138 -10.90 -29.83 -9.77
C GLU A 138 -9.78 -30.84 -10.06
N ALA A 139 -8.68 -30.38 -10.66
CA ALA A 139 -7.51 -31.21 -10.97
C ALA A 139 -6.68 -31.57 -9.72
N GLY A 140 -6.91 -30.85 -8.63
CA GLY A 140 -6.21 -31.00 -7.38
C GLY A 140 -4.82 -30.37 -7.41
N PHE A 141 -4.06 -30.71 -6.39
CA PHE A 141 -2.79 -30.09 -6.06
C PHE A 141 -1.63 -31.02 -6.35
N PHE A 142 -0.48 -30.48 -6.72
CA PHE A 142 0.75 -31.25 -6.87
C PHE A 142 1.17 -31.83 -5.53
N GLU A 143 1.57 -33.10 -5.56
CA GLU A 143 2.24 -33.76 -4.45
C GLU A 143 3.46 -32.95 -3.96
N PRO A 144 3.81 -33.00 -2.66
CA PRO A 144 4.81 -32.11 -2.05
C PRO A 144 6.14 -32.02 -2.81
N ASP A 145 6.69 -33.15 -3.26
CA ASP A 145 7.97 -33.18 -3.99
C ASP A 145 7.87 -32.54 -5.39
N ARG A 146 6.73 -32.71 -6.06
CA ARG A 146 6.48 -32.07 -7.36
C ARG A 146 6.31 -30.56 -7.17
N SER A 147 5.56 -30.14 -6.15
CA SER A 147 5.39 -28.72 -5.80
C SER A 147 6.75 -28.06 -5.48
N ARG A 148 7.57 -28.70 -4.65
CA ARG A 148 8.92 -28.19 -4.33
C ARG A 148 9.82 -28.07 -5.56
N ARG A 149 9.80 -29.05 -6.47
CA ARG A 149 10.57 -28.97 -7.73
C ARG A 149 10.08 -27.83 -8.62
N TYR A 150 8.76 -27.67 -8.75
CA TYR A 150 8.14 -26.62 -9.54
C TYR A 150 8.57 -25.23 -9.08
N TRP A 151 8.43 -24.95 -7.78
CA TRP A 151 8.75 -23.64 -7.22
C TRP A 151 10.25 -23.36 -7.15
N ARG A 152 11.08 -24.38 -6.91
CA ARG A 152 12.55 -24.26 -7.01
C ARG A 152 12.98 -23.75 -8.39
N GLU A 153 12.39 -24.28 -9.46
CA GLU A 153 12.70 -23.86 -10.82
C GLU A 153 12.34 -22.37 -11.06
N ARG A 154 11.16 -21.93 -10.60
CA ARG A 154 10.73 -20.52 -10.76
C ARG A 154 11.58 -19.55 -9.94
N LEU A 155 11.97 -19.96 -8.73
CA LEU A 155 12.91 -19.19 -7.90
C LEU A 155 14.28 -19.11 -8.57
N ALA A 156 14.75 -20.19 -9.21
CA ALA A 156 15.99 -20.19 -9.97
C ALA A 156 15.91 -19.23 -11.17
N TRP A 157 14.80 -19.22 -11.93
CA TRP A 157 14.56 -18.24 -13.00
C TRP A 157 14.59 -16.80 -12.47
N SER A 158 13.93 -16.54 -11.34
CA SER A 158 13.90 -15.23 -10.70
C SER A 158 15.29 -14.78 -10.23
N ARG A 159 16.08 -15.68 -9.65
CA ARG A 159 17.48 -15.43 -9.28
C ARG A 159 18.31 -15.05 -10.51
N GLU A 160 18.23 -15.84 -11.59
CA GLU A 160 19.00 -15.62 -12.82
C GLU A 160 18.63 -14.31 -13.52
N ALA A 161 17.34 -13.97 -13.51
CA ALA A 161 16.82 -12.73 -14.07
C ALA A 161 17.08 -11.49 -13.20
N GLY A 162 17.40 -11.68 -11.92
CA GLY A 162 17.53 -10.60 -10.94
C GLY A 162 16.19 -10.00 -10.50
N VAL A 163 15.11 -10.77 -10.54
CA VAL A 163 13.80 -10.37 -9.99
C VAL A 163 13.95 -10.14 -8.49
N GLY A 164 13.46 -9.01 -8.01
CA GLY A 164 13.65 -8.57 -6.63
C GLY A 164 12.42 -8.73 -5.73
N TYR A 165 11.24 -8.93 -6.30
CA TYR A 165 9.99 -8.97 -5.54
C TYR A 165 8.96 -9.93 -6.12
N TRP A 166 8.31 -10.75 -5.28
CA TRP A 166 7.11 -11.50 -5.62
C TRP A 166 5.95 -11.05 -4.72
N LYS A 167 4.85 -10.64 -5.36
CA LYS A 167 3.55 -10.37 -4.76
C LYS A 167 2.69 -11.63 -4.88
N VAL A 168 2.64 -12.47 -3.84
CA VAL A 168 1.92 -13.77 -3.87
C VAL A 168 0.49 -13.60 -3.37
N ASP A 169 -0.45 -13.71 -4.30
CA ASP A 169 -1.81 -13.20 -4.11
C ASP A 169 -2.87 -14.32 -4.03
N TRP A 170 -3.94 -14.22 -4.82
CA TRP A 170 -4.99 -15.23 -4.95
C TRP A 170 -4.54 -16.43 -5.80
N GLY A 171 -5.25 -17.56 -5.65
CA GLY A 171 -4.99 -18.82 -6.34
C GLY A 171 -5.63 -19.99 -5.60
N CYS A 172 -5.58 -21.20 -6.15
CA CYS A 172 -6.22 -22.36 -5.50
C CYS A 172 -5.56 -22.80 -4.18
N ARG A 173 -4.35 -22.32 -3.87
CA ARG A 173 -3.65 -22.51 -2.56
C ARG A 173 -3.61 -21.26 -1.70
N GLN A 174 -4.44 -20.25 -2.01
CA GLN A 174 -4.40 -18.96 -1.33
C GLN A 174 -4.53 -19.02 0.21
N PHE A 175 -5.16 -20.06 0.75
CA PHE A 175 -5.36 -20.29 2.19
C PHE A 175 -4.47 -21.40 2.77
N ASP A 176 -3.43 -21.82 2.06
CA ASP A 176 -2.52 -22.89 2.52
C ASP A 176 -1.27 -22.28 3.18
N PRO A 177 -1.24 -22.16 4.53
CA PRO A 177 -0.09 -21.61 5.23
C PRO A 177 1.14 -22.51 5.14
N ALA A 178 0.96 -23.83 4.99
CA ALA A 178 2.08 -24.76 4.85
C ALA A 178 2.76 -24.60 3.48
N TRP A 179 1.99 -24.41 2.41
CA TRP A 179 2.52 -24.11 1.09
C TRP A 179 3.24 -22.75 1.04
N ARG A 180 2.68 -21.70 1.68
CA ARG A 180 3.35 -20.38 1.76
C ARG A 180 4.69 -20.46 2.49
N ARG A 181 4.75 -21.16 3.65
CA ARG A 181 6.01 -21.43 4.36
C ARG A 181 7.02 -22.21 3.51
N MET A 182 6.56 -23.21 2.75
CA MET A 182 7.42 -23.96 1.83
C MET A 182 8.04 -23.04 0.76
N LEU A 183 7.28 -22.04 0.29
CA LEU A 183 7.78 -21.06 -0.68
C LEU A 183 8.93 -20.22 -0.09
N ASP A 184 8.75 -19.72 1.14
CA ASP A 184 9.79 -18.99 1.88
C ASP A 184 11.04 -19.85 2.14
N GLU A 185 10.87 -21.11 2.57
CA GLU A 185 11.99 -22.05 2.77
C GLU A 185 12.81 -22.29 1.50
N LEU A 186 12.15 -22.36 0.34
CA LEU A 186 12.82 -22.52 -0.93
C LEU A 186 13.48 -21.21 -1.37
N ARG A 187 12.82 -20.06 -1.16
CA ARG A 187 13.38 -18.73 -1.45
C ARG A 187 14.69 -18.51 -0.72
N ASP A 188 14.79 -18.88 0.56
CA ASP A 188 16.03 -18.75 1.34
C ASP A 188 17.21 -19.52 0.73
N LYS A 189 16.93 -20.65 0.05
CA LYS A 189 17.95 -21.51 -0.55
C LYS A 189 18.28 -21.10 -1.98
N GLU A 190 17.25 -20.79 -2.77
CA GLU A 190 17.36 -20.64 -4.21
C GLU A 190 17.50 -19.17 -4.64
N ALA A 191 16.89 -18.23 -3.93
CA ALA A 191 16.86 -16.82 -4.28
C ALA A 191 16.82 -15.91 -3.03
N PRO A 192 17.84 -15.93 -2.15
CA PRO A 192 17.80 -15.22 -0.86
C PRO A 192 17.71 -13.70 -0.97
N SER A 193 17.94 -13.12 -2.15
CA SER A 193 17.77 -11.69 -2.42
C SER A 193 16.35 -11.29 -2.79
N LEU A 194 15.49 -12.25 -3.16
CA LEU A 194 14.10 -12.05 -3.56
C LEU A 194 13.25 -11.80 -2.32
N LEU A 195 12.47 -10.73 -2.34
CA LEU A 195 11.42 -10.51 -1.33
C LEU A 195 10.16 -11.24 -1.75
N ILE A 196 9.53 -11.95 -0.82
CA ILE A 196 8.21 -12.55 -1.03
C ILE A 196 7.25 -11.87 -0.07
N GLU A 197 6.19 -11.32 -0.65
CA GLU A 197 5.05 -10.78 0.06
C GLU A 197 3.88 -11.77 -0.04
N HIS A 198 3.27 -12.04 1.11
CA HIS A 198 2.06 -12.83 1.22
C HIS A 198 0.85 -11.96 1.56
N CYS A 199 -0.34 -12.45 1.25
CA CYS A 199 -1.61 -11.88 1.69
C CYS A 199 -2.58 -13.02 2.04
N HIS A 200 -3.75 -12.65 2.54
CA HIS A 200 -4.89 -13.56 2.67
C HIS A 200 -6.12 -12.99 1.92
N PRO A 201 -6.36 -13.39 0.66
CA PRO A 201 -7.32 -12.69 -0.21
C PRO A 201 -8.81 -12.95 0.08
N ALA A 202 -9.17 -13.89 0.98
CA ALA A 202 -10.57 -14.34 1.12
C ALA A 202 -11.53 -13.35 1.78
N ALA A 203 -11.04 -12.38 2.54
CA ALA A 203 -11.90 -11.88 3.61
C ALA A 203 -13.03 -11.00 3.05
N ALA A 204 -12.80 -10.30 1.93
CA ALA A 204 -13.60 -9.23 1.32
C ALA A 204 -12.89 -7.88 1.43
N PRO A 205 -13.21 -6.90 0.57
CA PRO A 205 -12.47 -5.64 0.51
C PRO A 205 -12.85 -4.64 1.62
N VAL A 206 -13.65 -5.08 2.60
CA VAL A 206 -14.02 -4.37 3.83
C VAL A 206 -14.01 -5.36 4.99
N ASN A 207 -13.89 -4.87 6.22
CA ASN A 207 -13.84 -5.70 7.42
C ASN A 207 -15.24 -6.06 7.93
N ASN A 208 -15.48 -7.34 8.25
CA ASN A 208 -16.64 -7.81 9.02
C ASN A 208 -17.97 -7.14 8.62
N ALA A 209 -18.35 -7.24 7.34
CA ALA A 209 -19.58 -6.68 6.80
C ALA A 209 -20.52 -7.82 6.33
N TYR A 210 -21.45 -8.21 7.20
CA TYR A 210 -22.50 -9.19 6.90
C TYR A 210 -23.88 -8.54 6.96
N PHE A 211 -24.75 -8.92 6.03
CA PHE A 211 -26.06 -8.31 5.85
C PHE A 211 -27.19 -9.29 6.18
N GLU A 212 -28.14 -8.85 7.00
CA GLU A 212 -29.42 -9.54 7.22
C GLU A 212 -30.56 -8.54 6.99
N GLY A 213 -31.56 -8.93 6.19
CA GLY A 213 -32.67 -8.03 5.85
C GLY A 213 -32.23 -6.70 5.19
N GLY A 214 -31.10 -6.72 4.47
CA GLY A 214 -30.53 -5.56 3.78
C GLY A 214 -29.75 -4.58 4.66
N ARG A 215 -29.56 -4.88 5.95
CA ARG A 215 -28.76 -4.08 6.88
C ARG A 215 -27.53 -4.84 7.35
N GLN A 216 -26.42 -4.13 7.52
CA GLN A 216 -25.24 -4.71 8.15
C GLN A 216 -25.54 -5.03 9.62
N VAL A 217 -25.32 -6.28 10.03
CA VAL A 217 -25.54 -6.75 11.43
C VAL A 217 -24.25 -6.87 12.24
N THR A 218 -23.10 -6.72 11.57
CA THR A 218 -21.77 -6.79 12.18
C THR A 218 -21.13 -5.43 12.35
N ASP A 219 -20.06 -5.38 13.13
CA ASP A 219 -19.51 -4.13 13.66
C ASP A 219 -18.50 -3.42 12.74
N GLY A 220 -18.14 -3.99 11.60
CA GLY A 220 -17.18 -3.39 10.68
C GLY A 220 -15.72 -3.42 11.18
N ARG A 221 -15.39 -4.23 12.19
CA ARG A 221 -14.03 -4.39 12.74
C ARG A 221 -13.38 -5.69 12.25
N PHE A 222 -12.12 -5.63 11.85
CA PHE A 222 -11.31 -6.80 11.52
C PHE A 222 -11.13 -7.68 12.76
N ALA A 223 -10.81 -7.10 13.92
CA ALA A 223 -10.51 -7.86 15.14
C ALA A 223 -11.65 -8.77 15.63
N SER A 224 -12.91 -8.47 15.29
CA SER A 224 -14.09 -9.26 15.67
C SER A 224 -14.62 -10.13 14.52
N TRP A 225 -13.87 -10.24 13.41
CA TRP A 225 -14.30 -10.91 12.19
C TRP A 225 -14.18 -12.43 12.24
N GLY A 226 -14.79 -13.03 13.26
CA GLY A 226 -14.77 -14.47 13.48
C GLY A 226 -13.34 -15.05 13.43
N GLN A 227 -13.13 -16.03 12.55
CA GLN A 227 -11.84 -16.73 12.41
C GLN A 227 -10.80 -15.97 11.55
N TRP A 228 -11.19 -14.91 10.84
CA TRP A 228 -10.30 -14.33 9.81
C TRP A 228 -9.03 -13.70 10.38
N PRO A 229 -9.04 -12.97 11.51
CA PRO A 229 -7.81 -12.43 12.09
C PRO A 229 -6.78 -13.51 12.40
N GLU A 230 -7.22 -14.65 12.93
CA GLU A 230 -6.33 -15.76 13.26
C GLU A 230 -5.77 -16.42 11.99
N LYS A 231 -6.60 -16.63 10.96
CA LYS A 231 -6.15 -17.18 9.67
C LYS A 231 -5.14 -16.27 8.95
N TRP A 232 -5.35 -14.96 9.02
CA TRP A 232 -4.39 -14.00 8.48
C TRP A 232 -3.09 -14.03 9.27
N ALA A 233 -3.18 -14.07 10.61
CA ALA A 233 -2.03 -14.16 11.47
C ALA A 233 -1.24 -15.47 11.27
N GLU A 234 -1.88 -16.58 10.92
CA GLU A 234 -1.22 -17.86 10.61
C GLU A 234 -0.40 -17.79 9.32
N ILE A 235 -0.91 -17.11 8.27
CA ILE A 235 -0.14 -16.90 7.03
C ILE A 235 0.99 -15.88 7.27
N MET A 236 0.72 -14.84 8.05
CA MET A 236 1.70 -13.82 8.42
C MET A 236 2.85 -14.44 9.24
N GLU A 237 2.56 -15.45 10.06
CA GLU A 237 3.55 -16.14 10.87
C GLU A 237 4.61 -16.84 10.01
N GLY A 238 5.81 -16.27 10.00
CA GLY A 238 6.95 -16.73 9.20
C GLY A 238 7.12 -16.01 7.87
N ALA A 239 6.15 -15.17 7.46
CA ALA A 239 6.28 -14.35 6.26
C ALA A 239 7.28 -13.20 6.50
N GLY A 240 8.14 -12.94 5.52
CA GLY A 240 9.01 -11.75 5.55
C GLY A 240 8.21 -10.45 5.38
N ILE A 241 7.22 -10.47 4.48
CA ILE A 241 6.30 -9.34 4.24
C ILE A 241 4.88 -9.88 4.16
N PHE A 242 3.94 -9.19 4.82
CA PHE A 242 2.52 -9.53 4.78
C PHE A 242 1.65 -8.31 4.48
N ARG A 243 0.79 -8.40 3.47
CA ARG A 243 -0.03 -7.30 2.97
C ARG A 243 -1.44 -7.31 3.57
N THR A 244 -1.95 -6.14 3.95
CA THR A 244 -3.29 -5.97 4.57
C THR A 244 -4.45 -5.99 3.56
N TYR A 245 -4.28 -6.67 2.43
CA TYR A 245 -5.15 -6.79 1.25
C TYR A 245 -6.50 -7.47 1.50
N ASP A 246 -7.62 -7.15 0.85
CA ASP A 246 -7.91 -6.15 -0.18
C ASP A 246 -8.70 -4.99 0.45
N VAL A 247 -8.62 -3.75 -0.06
CA VAL A 247 -9.31 -2.61 0.60
C VAL A 247 -10.05 -1.73 -0.40
N LEU A 248 -11.34 -1.47 -0.14
CA LEU A 248 -12.11 -0.48 -0.91
C LEU A 248 -11.64 0.95 -0.60
N THR A 249 -11.46 1.72 -1.67
CA THR A 249 -11.09 3.15 -1.69
C THR A 249 -12.00 4.03 -0.84
N GLN A 250 -13.28 3.68 -0.66
CA GLN A 250 -14.20 4.40 0.25
C GLN A 250 -13.76 4.33 1.71
N PHE A 251 -13.17 3.21 2.12
CA PHE A 251 -12.83 2.91 3.51
C PHE A 251 -11.33 2.68 3.70
N THR A 252 -10.52 3.14 2.75
CA THR A 252 -9.12 2.74 2.64
C THR A 252 -8.33 3.03 3.93
N GLN A 253 -8.55 4.20 4.53
CA GLN A 253 -7.94 4.57 5.81
C GLN A 253 -8.45 3.71 6.98
N VAL A 254 -9.77 3.68 7.20
CA VAL A 254 -10.35 3.01 8.38
C VAL A 254 -10.11 1.50 8.37
N SER A 255 -10.28 0.86 7.22
CA SER A 255 -10.07 -0.59 7.08
C SER A 255 -8.61 -0.97 7.29
N THR A 256 -7.68 -0.21 6.72
CA THR A 256 -6.24 -0.47 6.81
C THR A 256 -5.72 -0.24 8.22
N VAL A 257 -6.11 0.87 8.87
CA VAL A 257 -5.75 1.14 10.28
C VAL A 257 -6.21 0.01 11.19
N ASP A 258 -7.44 -0.47 11.02
CA ASP A 258 -7.96 -1.55 11.87
C ASP A 258 -7.24 -2.88 11.66
N ARG A 259 -6.94 -3.23 10.40
CA ARG A 259 -6.16 -4.42 10.06
C ARG A 259 -4.74 -4.36 10.62
N LEU A 260 -4.04 -3.23 10.47
CA LEU A 260 -2.70 -3.04 11.05
C LEU A 260 -2.73 -3.20 12.56
N ALA A 261 -3.67 -2.53 13.24
CA ALA A 261 -3.80 -2.62 14.69
C ALA A 261 -4.05 -4.05 15.16
N ALA A 262 -4.96 -4.78 14.51
CA ALA A 262 -5.29 -6.14 14.87
C ALA A 262 -4.15 -7.14 14.60
N LEU A 263 -3.49 -7.06 13.44
CA LEU A 263 -2.40 -7.96 13.07
C LEU A 263 -1.17 -7.77 13.96
N MET A 264 -0.76 -6.52 14.20
CA MET A 264 0.35 -6.22 15.10
C MET A 264 0.05 -6.66 16.54
N ALA A 265 -1.19 -6.52 17.01
CA ALA A 265 -1.61 -7.01 18.33
C ALA A 265 -1.66 -8.54 18.41
N ALA A 266 -2.01 -9.23 17.33
CA ALA A 266 -2.11 -10.69 17.29
C ALA A 266 -0.75 -11.40 17.25
N ARG A 267 0.30 -10.75 16.71
CA ARG A 267 1.67 -11.27 16.65
C ARG A 267 2.70 -10.16 16.93
N PRO A 268 2.78 -9.63 18.17
CA PRO A 268 3.68 -8.53 18.51
C PRO A 268 5.17 -8.88 18.33
N ASP A 269 5.51 -10.16 18.35
CA ASP A 269 6.89 -10.66 18.22
C ASP A 269 7.27 -11.08 16.78
N ALA A 270 6.39 -10.88 15.80
CA ALA A 270 6.65 -11.29 14.42
C ALA A 270 7.82 -10.50 13.79
N ASP A 271 8.67 -11.21 13.05
CA ASP A 271 9.74 -10.61 12.22
C ASP A 271 9.24 -10.18 10.82
N THR A 272 7.94 -9.94 10.71
CA THR A 272 7.25 -9.61 9.46
C THR A 272 7.14 -8.10 9.30
N ILE A 273 7.42 -7.60 8.09
CA ILE A 273 7.07 -6.23 7.71
C ILE A 273 5.64 -6.23 7.16
N LEU A 274 4.78 -5.35 7.66
CA LEU A 274 3.44 -5.18 7.07
C LEU A 274 3.52 -4.28 5.84
N ASN A 275 2.77 -4.64 4.80
CA ASN A 275 2.47 -3.78 3.66
C ASN A 275 1.05 -3.25 3.80
N CYS A 276 0.89 -1.93 3.77
CA CYS A 276 -0.40 -1.25 3.95
C CYS A 276 -1.01 -0.77 2.63
N GLU A 277 -0.79 -1.51 1.54
CA GLU A 277 -1.30 -1.19 0.21
C GLU A 277 -0.85 0.21 -0.25
N ASP A 278 -1.81 1.00 -0.75
CA ASP A 278 -1.62 2.32 -1.32
C ASP A 278 -1.71 3.45 -0.27
N GLU A 279 -1.69 3.11 1.02
CA GLU A 279 -1.79 4.08 2.11
C GLU A 279 -0.44 4.75 2.43
N ALA A 280 -0.04 5.70 1.58
CA ALA A 280 1.27 6.35 1.62
C ALA A 280 1.67 6.88 3.01
N TYR A 281 0.83 7.72 3.61
CA TYR A 281 1.16 8.37 4.90
C TYR A 281 1.02 7.46 6.10
N LEU A 282 0.05 6.55 6.07
CA LEU A 282 -0.05 5.50 7.09
C LEU A 282 1.20 4.61 7.06
N GLY A 283 1.67 4.22 5.87
CA GLY A 283 2.86 3.38 5.72
C GLY A 283 4.16 4.08 6.11
N ALA A 284 4.31 5.36 5.75
CA ALA A 284 5.44 6.19 6.19
C ALA A 284 5.52 6.27 7.72
N VAL A 285 4.39 6.57 8.37
CA VAL A 285 4.36 6.72 9.83
C VAL A 285 4.49 5.37 10.52
N MET A 286 3.68 4.38 10.19
CA MET A 286 3.66 3.11 10.91
C MET A 286 4.83 2.19 10.58
N GLY A 287 5.75 2.59 9.69
CA GLY A 287 6.91 1.79 9.31
C GLY A 287 6.52 0.55 8.51
N CYS A 288 5.51 0.69 7.65
CA CYS A 288 5.05 -0.36 6.74
C CYS A 288 5.64 -0.15 5.34
N SER A 289 5.76 -1.22 4.55
CA SER A 289 6.03 -1.10 3.11
C SER A 289 4.78 -0.66 2.35
N LEU A 290 4.96 -0.17 1.13
CA LEU A 290 3.89 0.34 0.27
C LEU A 290 3.72 -0.51 -0.99
N GLY A 291 2.47 -0.86 -1.30
CA GLY A 291 2.03 -1.37 -2.59
C GLY A 291 1.35 -0.27 -3.38
N VAL A 292 2.15 0.64 -3.96
CA VAL A 292 1.67 1.87 -4.61
C VAL A 292 0.82 1.52 -5.83
N MET A 293 -0.42 2.02 -5.85
CA MET A 293 -1.39 1.85 -6.94
C MET A 293 -1.84 3.19 -7.55
N ARG A 294 -1.45 4.33 -6.97
CA ARG A 294 -1.68 5.66 -7.58
C ARG A 294 -0.90 5.80 -8.88
N SER A 295 -1.45 6.53 -9.83
CA SER A 295 -0.82 6.75 -11.12
C SER A 295 -1.44 7.95 -11.82
N GLU A 296 -0.59 8.82 -12.37
CA GLU A 296 -1.01 9.93 -13.24
C GLU A 296 -1.67 9.45 -14.54
N LYS A 297 -1.59 8.14 -14.82
CA LYS A 297 -2.25 7.52 -15.97
C LYS A 297 -3.67 7.09 -15.68
N CYS A 298 -4.05 6.94 -14.41
CA CYS A 298 -5.43 6.66 -14.05
C CYS A 298 -6.31 7.79 -14.57
N ARG A 299 -7.48 7.43 -15.09
CA ARG A 299 -8.45 8.37 -15.66
C ARG A 299 -9.70 8.36 -14.82
N ASP A 300 -10.34 9.52 -14.75
CA ASP A 300 -11.70 9.60 -14.23
C ASP A 300 -12.64 8.87 -15.19
N ILE A 301 -13.48 7.99 -14.65
CA ILE A 301 -14.43 7.20 -15.42
C ILE A 301 -15.82 7.67 -15.03
N PRO A 302 -16.52 8.45 -15.88
CA PRO A 302 -17.79 9.08 -15.50
C PRO A 302 -18.88 8.10 -15.06
N VAL A 303 -18.84 6.87 -15.54
CA VAL A 303 -19.79 5.80 -15.21
C VAL A 303 -19.36 4.91 -14.05
N PHE A 304 -18.18 5.17 -13.46
CA PHE A 304 -17.59 4.36 -12.40
C PHE A 304 -16.79 5.22 -11.40
N CYS A 305 -17.45 5.72 -10.37
CA CYS A 305 -16.85 6.54 -9.31
C CYS A 305 -16.32 5.64 -8.17
N TYR A 306 -15.27 4.87 -8.46
CA TYR A 306 -14.69 3.95 -7.46
C TYR A 306 -13.82 4.66 -6.43
N ASP A 307 -13.18 5.78 -6.79
CA ASP A 307 -12.25 6.50 -5.93
C ASP A 307 -12.79 7.90 -5.56
N PRO A 308 -13.79 7.98 -4.66
CA PRO A 308 -14.34 9.27 -4.23
C PRO A 308 -13.32 10.13 -3.47
N GLN A 309 -12.21 9.54 -3.01
CA GLN A 309 -11.15 10.28 -2.33
C GLN A 309 -10.16 10.93 -3.33
N GLY A 310 -10.20 10.51 -4.60
CA GLY A 310 -9.25 10.93 -5.62
C GLY A 310 -7.81 10.49 -5.32
N ASN A 311 -7.63 9.43 -4.54
CA ASN A 311 -6.32 8.92 -4.14
C ASN A 311 -5.47 8.54 -5.35
N SER A 312 -6.07 8.00 -6.42
CA SER A 312 -5.36 7.57 -7.63
C SER A 312 -4.48 8.65 -8.25
N HIS A 313 -4.80 9.92 -8.03
CA HIS A 313 -4.08 11.06 -8.58
C HIS A 313 -3.12 11.73 -7.59
N ARG A 314 -3.19 11.41 -6.29
CA ARG A 314 -2.36 12.01 -5.23
C ARG A 314 -0.95 11.40 -5.19
N THR A 315 -0.21 11.49 -6.29
CA THR A 315 1.10 10.85 -6.46
C THR A 315 2.22 11.51 -5.65
N ALA A 316 2.09 12.79 -5.30
CA ALA A 316 3.07 13.47 -4.46
C ALA A 316 3.11 12.90 -3.03
N GLU A 317 1.99 12.38 -2.50
CA GLU A 317 1.97 11.70 -1.20
C GLU A 317 2.84 10.44 -1.23
N THR A 318 2.84 9.69 -2.35
CA THR A 318 3.74 8.55 -2.55
C THR A 318 5.20 8.99 -2.54
N VAL A 319 5.54 10.06 -3.27
CA VAL A 319 6.92 10.59 -3.31
C VAL A 319 7.39 10.95 -1.91
N ARG A 320 6.57 11.69 -1.16
CA ARG A 320 6.86 12.09 0.23
C ARG A 320 7.06 10.89 1.14
N ALA A 321 6.17 9.90 1.07
CA ALA A 321 6.25 8.70 1.89
C ALA A 321 7.49 7.84 1.58
N VAL A 322 7.84 7.67 0.31
CA VAL A 322 8.99 6.87 -0.11
C VAL A 322 10.31 7.59 0.21
N ASN A 323 10.37 8.91 0.06
CA ASN A 323 11.54 9.68 0.51
C ASN A 323 11.71 9.63 2.03
N TRP A 324 10.61 9.65 2.81
CA TRP A 324 10.67 9.40 4.25
C TRP A 324 11.25 8.01 4.57
N GLN A 325 10.88 6.97 3.82
CA GLN A 325 11.43 5.62 4.00
C GLN A 325 12.95 5.52 3.77
N ARG A 326 13.60 6.51 3.12
CA ARG A 326 15.07 6.59 3.06
C ARG A 326 15.69 6.97 4.41
N ILE A 327 14.95 7.74 5.22
CA ILE A 327 15.33 8.22 6.56
C ILE A 327 14.92 7.19 7.61
N ALA A 328 13.70 6.68 7.49
CA ALA A 328 13.04 5.83 8.47
C ALA A 328 12.38 4.64 7.72
N PRO A 329 13.15 3.59 7.40
CA PRO A 329 12.69 2.50 6.54
C PRO A 329 11.62 1.63 7.23
N PRO A 330 10.81 0.89 6.45
CA PRO A 330 9.90 -0.12 7.00
C PRO A 330 10.62 -1.11 7.91
N TYR A 331 9.97 -1.54 8.98
CA TYR A 331 10.57 -2.40 9.99
C TYR A 331 9.62 -3.46 10.55
N PRO A 332 10.16 -4.66 10.89
CA PRO A 332 9.38 -5.77 11.41
C PRO A 332 8.51 -5.42 12.61
N ILE A 333 7.33 -6.07 12.77
CA ILE A 333 6.37 -5.83 13.86
C ILE A 333 7.09 -5.73 15.21
N ARG A 334 7.93 -6.72 15.54
CA ARG A 334 8.68 -6.82 16.80
C ARG A 334 9.61 -5.65 17.14
N GLU A 335 10.04 -4.86 16.16
CA GLU A 335 10.97 -3.74 16.39
C GLU A 335 10.26 -2.47 16.92
N GLY A 336 8.92 -2.45 17.03
CA GLY A 336 8.19 -1.34 17.64
C GLY A 336 6.82 -1.73 18.16
N ARG A 337 6.62 -1.53 19.48
CA ARG A 337 5.37 -1.87 20.17
C ARG A 337 4.20 -1.05 19.64
N LEU A 338 3.09 -1.70 19.33
CA LEU A 338 1.81 -1.06 19.02
C LEU A 338 1.12 -0.58 20.31
N SER A 339 0.54 0.61 20.25
CA SER A 339 -0.51 1.06 21.17
C SER A 339 -1.67 1.62 20.35
N ALA A 340 -2.90 1.21 20.63
CA ALA A 340 -4.09 1.66 19.92
C ALA A 340 -5.05 2.37 20.87
N GLY A 341 -5.64 3.47 20.42
CA GLY A 341 -6.65 4.21 21.15
C GLY A 341 -7.90 3.35 21.43
N ARG A 342 -8.56 3.60 22.56
CA ARG A 342 -9.81 2.92 22.92
C ARG A 342 -11.03 3.48 22.19
N GLU A 343 -10.97 4.77 21.88
CA GLU A 343 -12.00 5.48 21.13
C GLU A 343 -12.03 4.97 19.70
N LEU A 344 -13.24 4.70 19.20
CA LEU A 344 -13.43 4.21 17.84
C LEU A 344 -13.90 5.31 16.91
N ILE A 345 -13.39 5.22 15.70
CA ILE A 345 -13.90 5.93 14.54
C ILE A 345 -14.86 4.98 13.81
N GLU A 346 -15.99 5.54 13.40
CA GLU A 346 -16.95 4.90 12.52
C GLU A 346 -17.09 5.70 11.24
N GLU A 347 -17.07 4.99 10.12
CA GLU A 347 -17.42 5.51 8.82
C GLU A 347 -18.46 4.59 8.20
N ALA A 348 -19.32 5.19 7.38
CA ALA A 348 -20.36 4.49 6.68
C ALA A 348 -20.44 5.03 5.26
N PHE A 349 -20.80 4.19 4.31
CA PHE A 349 -20.96 4.55 2.90
C PHE A 349 -22.10 3.74 2.30
N LEU A 350 -23.02 4.41 1.60
CA LEU A 350 -24.08 3.76 0.84
C LEU A 350 -23.62 3.55 -0.59
N PHE A 351 -23.38 2.30 -0.98
CA PHE A 351 -22.92 1.99 -2.33
C PHE A 351 -24.06 2.00 -3.33
N ASN A 352 -23.93 2.82 -4.37
CA ASN A 352 -24.75 2.77 -5.56
C ASN A 352 -24.05 1.97 -6.67
N ALA A 353 -24.81 1.64 -7.72
CA ALA A 353 -24.25 1.01 -8.90
C ALA A 353 -23.16 1.92 -9.52
N GLY A 354 -22.00 1.33 -9.78
CA GLY A 354 -20.86 2.05 -10.35
C GLY A 354 -19.95 2.74 -9.31
N GLU A 355 -20.14 2.52 -8.01
CA GLU A 355 -19.25 3.08 -6.97
C GLU A 355 -18.31 2.04 -6.37
N THR A 356 -18.48 0.75 -6.66
CA THR A 356 -17.63 -0.33 -6.15
C THR A 356 -17.50 -1.42 -7.19
N TRP A 357 -16.41 -2.19 -7.14
CA TRP A 357 -16.23 -3.42 -7.91
C TRP A 357 -16.85 -4.65 -7.24
N MET A 358 -17.26 -4.54 -5.95
CA MET A 358 -17.88 -5.60 -5.18
C MET A 358 -19.40 -5.53 -5.28
N GLU A 359 -19.99 -6.36 -6.15
CA GLU A 359 -21.43 -6.34 -6.44
C GLU A 359 -22.30 -6.56 -5.20
N ASP A 360 -21.88 -7.42 -4.27
CA ASP A 360 -22.61 -7.74 -3.02
C ASP A 360 -22.88 -6.51 -2.12
N TYR A 361 -22.20 -5.39 -2.32
CA TYR A 361 -22.40 -4.17 -1.54
C TYR A 361 -23.31 -3.15 -2.23
N VAL A 362 -23.61 -3.33 -3.51
CA VAL A 362 -24.47 -2.40 -4.25
C VAL A 362 -25.87 -2.40 -3.65
N GLY A 363 -26.36 -1.20 -3.30
CA GLY A 363 -27.65 -1.00 -2.63
C GLY A 363 -27.59 -1.11 -1.11
N HIS A 364 -26.42 -1.35 -0.52
CA HIS A 364 -26.24 -1.50 0.91
C HIS A 364 -25.38 -0.39 1.53
N GLU A 365 -25.75 0.02 2.75
CA GLU A 365 -24.89 0.85 3.60
C GLU A 365 -23.90 -0.08 4.33
N VAL A 366 -22.61 0.07 4.03
CA VAL A 366 -21.52 -0.61 4.73
C VAL A 366 -20.99 0.31 5.82
N ILE A 367 -20.66 -0.26 6.98
CA ILE A 367 -20.05 0.44 8.12
C ILE A 367 -18.69 -0.18 8.39
N GLN A 368 -17.67 0.66 8.57
CA GLN A 368 -16.31 0.28 8.96
C GLN A 368 -15.89 1.05 10.21
N ARG A 369 -15.11 0.38 11.07
CA ARG A 369 -14.63 0.98 12.32
C ARG A 369 -13.15 0.71 12.53
N CYS A 370 -12.47 1.62 13.22
CA CYS A 370 -11.08 1.46 13.62
C CYS A 370 -10.79 2.25 14.91
N PRO A 371 -9.67 1.98 15.61
CA PRO A 371 -9.16 2.88 16.64
C PRO A 371 -8.93 4.29 16.08
N SER A 372 -9.29 5.34 16.83
CA SER A 372 -9.06 6.72 16.39
C SER A 372 -7.58 7.10 16.28
N THR A 373 -6.73 6.36 17.00
CA THR A 373 -5.30 6.60 17.03
C THR A 373 -4.56 5.28 17.08
N VAL A 374 -3.53 5.14 16.25
CA VAL A 374 -2.56 4.05 16.33
C VAL A 374 -1.17 4.63 16.54
N MET A 375 -0.43 4.08 17.50
CA MET A 375 0.89 4.51 17.90
C MET A 375 1.88 3.35 17.82
N ARG A 376 3.13 3.61 17.43
CA ARG A 376 4.18 2.58 17.37
C ARG A 376 5.51 3.05 17.93
N GLY A 377 6.20 2.20 18.69
CA GLY A 377 7.54 2.47 19.19
C GLY A 377 7.59 3.33 20.46
N ASP A 378 6.60 3.17 21.35
CA ASP A 378 6.57 3.79 22.68
C ASP A 378 6.67 5.34 22.66
N ILE A 379 6.15 5.97 21.59
CA ILE A 379 6.00 7.41 21.50
C ILE A 379 4.88 7.91 22.43
N SER A 380 5.11 9.03 23.11
CA SER A 380 4.09 9.75 23.87
C SER A 380 3.59 10.93 23.04
N CYS A 381 2.27 11.03 22.88
CA CYS A 381 1.63 12.14 22.16
C CYS A 381 0.22 12.41 22.67
N GLU A 382 -0.28 13.62 22.41
CA GLU A 382 -1.67 14.01 22.65
C GLU A 382 -2.24 14.62 21.37
N ILE A 383 -3.43 14.15 20.96
CA ILE A 383 -4.16 14.70 19.80
C ILE A 383 -5.31 15.55 20.33
N VAL A 384 -5.42 16.78 19.82
CA VAL A 384 -6.39 17.77 20.25
C VAL A 384 -7.39 18.01 19.11
N ASP A 385 -8.61 17.46 19.25
CA ASP A 385 -9.72 17.69 18.32
C ASP A 385 -10.26 19.12 18.47
N LEU A 386 -10.37 19.89 17.37
CA LEU A 386 -10.75 21.32 17.42
C LEU A 386 -12.20 21.61 16.98
N GLU A 387 -12.79 20.76 16.14
CA GLU A 387 -14.14 20.98 15.57
C GLU A 387 -15.12 19.83 15.85
N GLY A 388 -14.92 19.08 16.94
CA GLY A 388 -15.84 18.05 17.41
C GLY A 388 -15.93 16.78 16.55
N ARG A 389 -15.37 16.78 15.34
CA ARG A 389 -15.10 15.56 14.57
C ARG A 389 -13.75 14.99 14.99
N ARG A 390 -13.76 13.78 15.56
CA ARG A 390 -12.55 13.11 16.04
C ARG A 390 -11.56 12.84 14.90
N ALA A 391 -10.30 13.21 15.11
CA ALA A 391 -9.20 12.92 14.19
C ALA A 391 -8.91 11.42 14.10
N LEU A 392 -8.60 10.95 12.89
CA LEU A 392 -7.93 9.66 12.67
C LEU A 392 -6.44 9.93 12.54
N ALA A 393 -5.61 9.36 13.40
CA ALA A 393 -4.19 9.66 13.42
C ALA A 393 -3.30 8.43 13.61
N ALA A 394 -2.13 8.48 13.01
CA ALA A 394 -1.04 7.54 13.24
C ALA A 394 0.17 8.30 13.78
N VAL A 395 0.88 7.73 14.74
CA VAL A 395 2.10 8.33 15.31
C VAL A 395 3.13 7.24 15.56
N SER A 396 4.41 7.51 15.31
CA SER A 396 5.43 6.53 15.66
C SER A 396 6.77 7.15 16.03
N ARG A 397 7.56 6.36 16.75
CA ARG A 397 9.01 6.48 16.82
C ARG A 397 9.59 5.26 16.13
N HIS A 398 10.36 5.49 15.07
CA HIS A 398 11.04 4.43 14.33
C HIS A 398 12.23 3.88 15.15
N PRO A 399 12.65 2.61 14.93
CA PRO A 399 13.77 2.02 15.68
C PRO A 399 15.10 2.78 15.56
N SER A 400 15.31 3.51 14.46
CA SER A 400 16.47 4.39 14.27
C SER A 400 16.38 5.72 15.02
N GLY A 401 15.23 6.03 15.63
CA GLY A 401 14.95 7.23 16.41
C GLY A 401 14.10 8.35 15.77
N PRO A 402 13.93 8.47 14.43
CA PRO A 402 13.00 9.43 13.81
C PRO A 402 11.58 9.28 14.35
N VAL A 403 10.88 10.41 14.46
CA VAL A 403 9.48 10.47 14.90
C VAL A 403 8.60 10.86 13.72
N ALA A 404 7.41 10.30 13.59
CA ALA A 404 6.48 10.67 12.54
C ALA A 404 5.04 10.74 13.04
N ALA A 405 4.24 11.64 12.45
CA ALA A 405 2.81 11.76 12.73
C ALA A 405 2.03 12.02 11.45
N ALA A 406 0.88 11.35 11.30
CA ALA A 406 -0.06 11.58 10.21
C ALA A 406 -1.45 11.84 10.77
N ILE A 407 -2.14 12.85 10.22
CA ILE A 407 -3.59 12.97 10.31
C ILE A 407 -4.18 12.49 8.98
N LEU A 408 -5.16 11.59 9.06
CA LEU A 408 -5.70 10.87 7.92
C LEU A 408 -7.10 11.40 7.56
N PRO A 409 -7.44 11.44 6.26
CA PRO A 409 -8.76 11.88 5.81
C PRO A 409 -9.86 10.96 6.32
N ARG A 410 -11.06 11.53 6.51
CA ARG A 410 -12.25 10.85 6.98
C ARG A 410 -13.35 10.90 5.92
N GLY A 411 -13.92 9.74 5.60
CA GLY A 411 -15.09 9.61 4.72
C GLY A 411 -16.40 9.94 5.43
N ASP A 412 -17.41 10.35 4.66
CA ASP A 412 -18.81 10.46 5.08
C ASP A 412 -19.73 9.54 4.25
N LYS A 413 -21.00 9.47 4.67
CA LYS A 413 -22.04 8.60 4.07
C LYS A 413 -22.32 8.86 2.59
N LYS A 414 -21.97 10.03 2.07
CA LYS A 414 -22.25 10.47 0.71
C LYS A 414 -20.98 10.53 -0.15
N GLY A 415 -19.86 10.01 0.35
CA GLY A 415 -18.56 10.07 -0.34
C GLY A 415 -17.83 11.39 -0.20
N GLY A 416 -18.29 12.30 0.67
CA GLY A 416 -17.51 13.45 1.06
C GLY A 416 -16.29 13.01 1.88
N VAL A 417 -15.14 13.62 1.58
CA VAL A 417 -13.88 13.34 2.27
C VAL A 417 -13.35 14.64 2.83
N SER A 418 -12.98 14.64 4.11
CA SER A 418 -12.29 15.78 4.71
C SER A 418 -11.38 15.35 5.85
N ILE A 419 -10.35 16.16 6.08
CA ILE A 419 -9.46 15.99 7.23
C ILE A 419 -10.08 16.72 8.42
N PRO A 420 -10.29 16.05 9.57
CA PRO A 420 -10.72 16.73 10.78
C PRO A 420 -9.68 17.76 11.25
N LYS A 421 -10.14 18.92 11.71
CA LYS A 421 -9.23 19.91 12.30
C LYS A 421 -8.74 19.44 13.66
N ALA A 422 -7.44 19.21 13.76
CA ALA A 422 -6.80 18.81 14.98
C ALA A 422 -5.36 19.33 15.05
N GLY A 423 -4.87 19.48 16.29
CA GLY A 423 -3.46 19.65 16.59
C GLY A 423 -2.88 18.41 17.25
N ILE A 424 -1.55 18.36 17.34
CA ILE A 424 -0.84 17.28 18.02
C ILE A 424 0.31 17.80 18.86
N VAL A 425 0.46 17.24 20.05
CA VAL A 425 1.62 17.39 20.93
C VAL A 425 2.49 16.14 20.81
N LEU A 426 3.75 16.31 20.43
CA LEU A 426 4.75 15.26 20.33
C LEU A 426 5.80 15.42 21.41
N ASP A 427 5.97 14.37 22.21
CA ASP A 427 7.05 14.28 23.20
C ASP A 427 8.31 13.72 22.53
N LEU A 428 9.30 14.59 22.32
CA LEU A 428 10.56 14.24 21.69
C LEU A 428 11.65 13.85 22.71
N THR A 429 11.29 13.52 23.96
CA THR A 429 12.25 13.00 24.93
C THR A 429 13.08 11.88 24.27
N ASP A 430 14.40 11.95 24.45
CA ASP A 430 15.38 11.03 23.88
C ASP A 430 15.46 11.00 22.34
N SER A 431 14.99 12.03 21.61
CA SER A 431 15.16 12.13 20.15
C SER A 431 15.56 13.52 19.67
N GLY A 432 16.77 13.61 19.12
CA GLY A 432 17.20 14.73 18.25
C GLY A 432 17.14 14.37 16.76
N GLN A 433 16.34 13.36 16.40
CA GLN A 433 16.28 12.81 15.05
C GLN A 433 15.29 13.56 14.16
N PRO A 434 15.29 13.32 12.84
CA PRO A 434 14.33 13.93 11.94
C PRO A 434 12.87 13.59 12.30
N ILE A 435 11.98 14.53 12.02
CA ILE A 435 10.55 14.46 12.33
C ILE A 435 9.76 14.55 11.03
N GLY A 436 8.93 13.56 10.74
CA GLY A 436 8.04 13.53 9.57
C GLY A 436 6.61 13.93 9.95
N ILE A 437 6.10 15.02 9.36
CA ILE A 437 4.72 15.47 9.60
C ILE A 437 3.92 15.34 8.30
N PHE A 438 2.85 14.55 8.35
CA PHE A 438 2.03 14.20 7.20
C PHE A 438 0.56 14.59 7.43
N GLY A 439 -0.09 15.08 6.38
CA GLY A 439 -1.47 15.57 6.46
C GLY A 439 -1.59 16.99 7.03
N SER A 440 -2.77 17.56 6.85
CA SER A 440 -3.08 18.96 7.17
C SER A 440 -3.42 19.16 8.66
N TRP A 441 -2.40 19.24 9.51
CA TRP A 441 -2.54 19.59 10.94
C TRP A 441 -2.76 21.09 11.14
N GLU A 442 -3.63 21.47 12.08
CA GLU A 442 -3.83 22.88 12.46
C GLU A 442 -2.59 23.46 13.18
N TRP A 443 -1.93 22.63 13.97
CA TRP A 443 -0.64 22.91 14.59
C TRP A 443 0.03 21.62 15.07
N VAL A 444 1.35 21.65 15.13
CA VAL A 444 2.19 20.58 15.73
C VAL A 444 3.05 21.21 16.82
N LEU A 445 2.89 20.76 18.06
CA LEU A 445 3.70 21.17 19.20
C LEU A 445 4.75 20.10 19.47
N LEU A 446 6.02 20.52 19.49
CA LEU A 446 7.17 19.68 19.80
C LEU A 446 7.70 20.05 21.17
N LYS A 447 7.78 19.07 22.08
CA LYS A 447 8.39 19.24 23.42
C LYS A 447 9.88 18.91 23.40
N HIS A 448 10.63 19.40 24.39
CA HIS A 448 12.05 19.11 24.59
C HIS A 448 12.97 19.69 23.50
N THR A 449 12.73 20.95 23.17
CA THR A 449 13.34 21.67 22.05
C THR A 449 14.23 22.85 22.47
N CYS A 450 14.52 23.01 23.76
CA CYS A 450 15.28 24.13 24.29
C CYS A 450 16.60 24.38 23.52
N GLY A 451 16.80 25.62 23.08
CA GLY A 451 18.03 26.08 22.42
C GLY A 451 18.25 25.56 21.01
N LYS A 452 17.24 24.92 20.38
CA LYS A 452 17.33 24.40 19.02
C LYS A 452 16.97 25.44 17.97
N ARG A 453 17.35 25.18 16.72
CA ARG A 453 16.74 25.78 15.52
C ARG A 453 15.98 24.71 14.76
N ILE A 454 14.93 25.11 14.07
CA ILE A 454 14.10 24.20 13.29
C ILE A 454 14.28 24.46 11.79
N PHE A 455 14.61 23.39 11.08
CA PHE A 455 14.79 23.40 9.63
C PHE A 455 13.78 22.48 8.97
N ALA A 456 13.33 22.81 7.76
CA ALA A 456 12.32 22.02 7.07
C ALA A 456 12.48 21.99 5.54
N CYS A 457 11.92 20.96 4.91
CA CYS A 457 11.71 20.85 3.46
C CYS A 457 10.46 20.01 3.15
N ASP A 458 9.96 20.08 1.91
CA ASP A 458 8.95 19.13 1.43
C ASP A 458 9.65 17.79 1.19
N LEU A 459 9.04 16.68 1.60
CA LEU A 459 9.56 15.35 1.27
C LEU A 459 9.38 15.01 -0.22
N ALA A 460 8.61 15.79 -0.98
CA ALA A 460 8.51 15.71 -2.44
C ALA A 460 9.69 16.36 -3.17
N ASP A 461 10.50 17.18 -2.47
CA ASP A 461 11.69 17.80 -3.05
C ASP A 461 12.74 16.74 -3.44
N ASP A 462 13.67 17.12 -4.32
CA ASP A 462 14.75 16.23 -4.75
C ASP A 462 15.55 15.69 -3.55
N PRO A 463 15.93 14.40 -3.55
CA PRO A 463 16.75 13.84 -2.49
C PRO A 463 18.04 14.65 -2.26
N GLY A 464 18.21 15.18 -1.05
CA GLY A 464 19.36 16.03 -0.68
C GLY A 464 19.12 17.54 -0.86
N ALA A 465 17.88 17.96 -1.15
CA ALA A 465 17.49 19.36 -1.10
C ALA A 465 17.89 20.03 0.22
N ALA A 466 18.25 21.31 0.15
CA ALA A 466 18.69 22.06 1.31
C ALA A 466 17.50 22.29 2.26
N LEU A 467 17.70 22.01 3.55
CA LEU A 467 16.71 22.35 4.56
C LEU A 467 16.66 23.88 4.73
N THR A 468 15.46 24.44 4.73
CA THR A 468 15.22 25.85 4.98
C THR A 468 15.12 26.10 6.48
N ASP A 469 15.79 27.13 7.01
CA ASP A 469 15.57 27.54 8.39
C ASP A 469 14.20 28.20 8.53
N VAL A 470 13.32 27.60 9.33
CA VAL A 470 11.94 28.06 9.56
C VAL A 470 11.72 28.53 11.00
N THR A 471 12.80 28.69 11.77
CA THR A 471 12.78 29.10 13.18
C THR A 471 11.98 30.37 13.44
N GLY A 472 12.03 31.34 12.53
CA GLY A 472 11.30 32.61 12.65
C GLY A 472 9.79 32.52 12.34
N GLU A 473 9.33 31.37 11.83
CA GLU A 473 7.93 31.13 11.45
C GLU A 473 7.18 30.25 12.46
N THR A 474 7.89 29.74 13.47
CA THR A 474 7.34 28.95 14.58
C THR A 474 7.13 29.78 15.84
N ILE A 475 6.28 29.29 16.75
CA ILE A 475 6.05 29.92 18.05
C ILE A 475 6.87 29.19 19.11
N TRP A 476 7.65 29.94 19.88
CA TRP A 476 8.55 29.41 20.91
C TRP A 476 8.02 29.70 22.30
N GLN A 477 7.97 28.68 23.15
CA GLN A 477 7.63 28.82 24.57
C GLN A 477 8.54 27.91 25.39
N GLU A 478 9.51 28.50 26.10
CA GLU A 478 10.46 27.78 26.96
C GLU A 478 11.17 26.61 26.26
N ASP A 479 10.69 25.37 26.49
CA ASP A 479 11.22 24.11 25.96
C ASP A 479 10.38 23.54 24.80
N GLU A 480 9.46 24.32 24.25
CA GLU A 480 8.49 23.90 23.24
C GLU A 480 8.51 24.77 21.98
N ILE A 481 8.31 24.13 20.82
CA ILE A 481 8.11 24.77 19.52
C ILE A 481 6.73 24.38 18.98
N THR A 482 5.94 25.37 18.57
CA THR A 482 4.71 25.12 17.78
C THR A 482 4.93 25.48 16.31
N ILE A 483 4.69 24.51 15.44
CA ILE A 483 4.65 24.62 13.98
C ILE A 483 3.20 24.92 13.59
N PRO A 484 2.88 26.10 13.04
CA PRO A 484 1.52 26.43 12.61
C PRO A 484 1.17 25.81 11.25
N ALA A 485 -0.10 25.52 10.98
CA ALA A 485 -0.59 24.99 9.69
C ALA A 485 -0.03 25.73 8.47
N ARG A 486 -0.07 27.07 8.50
CA ARG A 486 0.43 27.93 7.39
C ARG A 486 1.88 27.64 6.98
N LEU A 487 2.70 27.13 7.90
CA LEU A 487 4.09 26.78 7.61
C LEU A 487 4.16 25.46 6.83
N LEU A 488 3.34 24.46 7.21
CA LEU A 488 3.21 23.21 6.45
C LEU A 488 2.74 23.49 5.02
N ASP A 489 1.71 24.32 4.85
CA ASP A 489 1.17 24.70 3.53
C ASP A 489 2.20 25.45 2.68
N ARG A 490 2.99 26.33 3.31
CA ARG A 490 4.03 27.09 2.61
C ARG A 490 5.15 26.19 2.10
N ILE A 491 5.57 25.21 2.92
CA ILE A 491 6.63 24.26 2.60
C ILE A 491 6.16 23.28 1.52
N CYS A 492 4.97 22.71 1.71
CA CYS A 492 4.45 21.64 0.86
C CYS A 492 3.51 22.20 -0.21
N GLN A 493 4.08 22.74 -1.28
CA GLN A 493 3.28 23.21 -2.41
C GLN A 493 2.95 22.04 -3.34
N ASN A 494 1.73 22.01 -3.86
CA ASN A 494 1.40 21.06 -4.91
C ASN A 494 2.24 21.36 -6.16
N PRO A 495 2.91 20.37 -6.77
CA PRO A 495 3.67 20.58 -7.98
C PRO A 495 2.75 21.10 -9.11
N PRO A 496 3.23 22.01 -9.98
CA PRO A 496 2.43 22.54 -11.08
C PRO A 496 1.95 21.40 -11.99
N GLY A 497 0.64 21.30 -12.21
CA GLY A 497 0.05 20.34 -13.15
C GLY A 497 -0.33 18.97 -12.59
N GLY A 498 -0.18 18.72 -11.29
CA GLY A 498 -0.72 17.51 -10.65
C GLY A 498 -2.25 17.53 -10.61
N ALA A 499 -2.89 16.51 -11.19
CA ALA A 499 -4.29 16.24 -10.92
C ALA A 499 -4.43 15.80 -9.45
N GLY A 500 -5.37 16.37 -8.69
CA GLY A 500 -5.59 16.06 -7.27
C GLY A 500 -4.72 16.85 -6.28
N GLN A 501 -5.35 17.48 -5.28
CA GLN A 501 -4.63 18.11 -4.16
C GLN A 501 -4.05 17.00 -3.28
N SER A 502 -2.73 16.81 -3.34
CA SER A 502 -2.02 15.92 -2.41
C SER A 502 -1.86 16.63 -1.07
N GLU A 503 -2.08 15.91 0.02
CA GLU A 503 -1.91 16.45 1.38
C GLU A 503 -0.44 16.73 1.70
N PRO A 504 -0.10 17.70 2.56
CA PRO A 504 1.29 18.05 2.86
C PRO A 504 2.05 16.89 3.53
N GLY A 505 3.37 16.85 3.33
CA GLY A 505 4.26 15.88 3.96
C GLY A 505 5.67 16.45 4.05
N ALA A 506 6.04 16.93 5.24
CA ALA A 506 7.26 17.70 5.46
C ALA A 506 8.24 16.96 6.37
N LEU A 507 9.52 17.19 6.12
CA LEU A 507 10.62 16.84 7.00
C LEU A 507 10.97 18.03 7.88
N PHE A 508 11.07 17.81 9.19
CA PHE A 508 11.60 18.77 10.14
C PHE A 508 12.85 18.22 10.82
N CYS A 509 13.85 19.07 11.03
CA CYS A 509 15.08 18.73 11.73
C CYS A 509 15.39 19.80 12.79
N LEU A 510 15.61 19.37 14.03
CA LEU A 510 16.07 20.22 15.11
C LEU A 510 17.61 20.21 15.15
N ARG A 511 18.25 21.37 15.16
CA ARG A 511 19.71 21.51 15.23
C ARG A 511 20.13 22.31 16.45
#